data_AF-A0ABC8KGA5-F1
#
_entry.id   AF-A0ABC8KGA5-F1
#
_cell.length_a   1.000
_cell.length_b   1.000
_cell.length_c   1.000
_cell.angle_alpha   90.00
_cell.angle_beta   90.00
_cell.angle_gamma   90.00
#
_symmetry.space_group_name_H-M   'P 1'
#
loop_
_entity.id
_entity.type
_entity.pdbx_description
1 polymer ?
#
loop_
_entity_poly.entity_id
_entity_poly.type
_entity_poly.pdbx_seq_one_letter_code
_entity_poly.pdbx_strand_id
1 'polypeptide(L)'
;MLRGVTVIWDYQYAWIPEGYDLRTLKASIETALKKCNPDFFIQGKVIAVGHATGAKHQAITMLPHDFQLSPVQQHNPRTPDPQDQTALKLVIELTLRVLKMRTNILVISGNYDLIHPINEWRRSNVFMMLAVPESSASSFCDCANVTWLWTSEDPERAAATMINGGGPIPPH
;
A
#
# COMPACT_ATOMS: atom_id res chain seq x y z
N MET A 1 -19.14 9.34 5.65
CA MET A 1 -17.71 8.93 5.64
C MET A 1 -17.23 8.80 4.21
N LEU A 2 -15.94 9.03 3.98
CA LEU A 2 -15.31 8.81 2.68
C LEU A 2 -15.18 7.31 2.46
N ARG A 3 -15.69 6.83 1.32
CA ARG A 3 -15.74 5.40 0.95
C ARG A 3 -14.62 5.00 -0.01
N GLY A 4 -14.06 5.97 -0.72
CA GLY A 4 -12.93 5.77 -1.62
C GLY A 4 -11.64 5.55 -0.85
N VAL A 5 -10.86 4.56 -1.30
CA VAL A 5 -9.56 4.21 -0.77
C VAL A 5 -8.49 4.45 -1.83
N THR A 6 -7.53 5.33 -1.55
CA THR A 6 -6.34 5.46 -2.38
C THR A 6 -5.36 4.34 -2.02
N VAL A 7 -4.92 3.55 -3.00
CA VAL A 7 -3.99 2.44 -2.76
C VAL A 7 -2.62 2.79 -3.32
N ILE A 8 -1.59 2.70 -2.47
CA ILE A 8 -0.18 2.90 -2.82
C ILE A 8 0.55 1.58 -2.59
N TRP A 9 1.15 1.04 -3.64
CA TRP A 9 1.82 -0.26 -3.64
C TRP A 9 3.31 -0.11 -3.91
N ASP A 10 4.12 -0.48 -2.91
CA ASP A 10 5.56 -0.64 -3.03
C ASP A 10 5.88 -2.02 -3.62
N TYR A 11 6.06 -2.06 -4.93
CA TYR A 11 6.29 -3.32 -5.63
C TYR A 11 7.74 -3.82 -5.53
N GLN A 12 8.62 -3.06 -4.85
CA GLN A 12 9.97 -3.52 -4.54
C GLN A 12 9.97 -4.42 -3.32
N TYR A 13 9.37 -3.95 -2.22
CA TYR A 13 9.35 -4.65 -0.94
C TYR A 13 8.14 -5.57 -0.75
N ALA A 14 7.06 -5.37 -1.51
CA ALA A 14 5.84 -6.16 -1.39
C ALA A 14 5.35 -6.67 -2.75
N TRP A 15 6.24 -7.32 -3.52
CA TRP A 15 5.83 -7.91 -4.80
C TRP A 15 4.75 -8.99 -4.61
N ILE A 16 4.01 -9.29 -5.68
CA ILE A 16 3.07 -10.41 -5.66
C ILE A 16 3.83 -11.75 -5.60
N PRO A 17 3.23 -12.78 -5.01
CA PRO A 17 3.79 -14.12 -4.96
C PRO A 17 4.03 -14.75 -6.32
N GLU A 18 4.91 -15.74 -6.38
CA GLU A 18 5.07 -16.57 -7.57
C GLU A 18 3.76 -17.33 -7.88
N GLY A 19 3.42 -17.43 -9.17
CA GLY A 19 2.17 -18.06 -9.63
C GLY A 19 0.92 -17.18 -9.55
N TYR A 20 0.99 -16.01 -8.89
CA TYR A 20 -0.14 -15.09 -8.82
C TYR A 20 -0.29 -14.25 -10.10
N ASP A 21 -1.52 -14.10 -10.60
CA ASP A 21 -1.79 -13.25 -11.77
C ASP A 21 -1.89 -11.78 -11.36
N LEU A 22 -0.95 -10.96 -11.82
CA LEU A 22 -0.96 -9.52 -11.58
C LEU A 22 -2.26 -8.84 -12.01
N ARG A 23 -2.98 -9.39 -13.01
CA ARG A 23 -4.26 -8.85 -13.50
C ARG A 23 -5.36 -8.92 -12.45
N THR A 24 -5.30 -9.87 -11.53
CA THR A 24 -6.33 -10.05 -10.49
C THR A 24 -6.03 -9.27 -9.22
N LEU A 25 -4.86 -8.63 -9.12
CA LEU A 25 -4.39 -7.97 -7.91
C LEU A 25 -5.34 -6.86 -7.44
N LYS A 26 -5.77 -5.97 -8.35
CA LYS A 26 -6.67 -4.86 -8.01
C LYS A 26 -8.00 -5.37 -7.45
N ALA A 27 -8.61 -6.35 -8.11
CA ALA A 27 -9.86 -6.95 -7.66
C ALA A 27 -9.71 -7.65 -6.30
N SER A 28 -8.55 -8.27 -6.06
CA SER A 28 -8.25 -8.93 -4.79
C SER A 28 -8.05 -7.94 -3.65
N ILE A 29 -7.34 -6.82 -3.89
CA ILE A 29 -7.23 -5.72 -2.92
C ILE A 29 -8.61 -5.17 -2.59
N GLU A 30 -9.48 -4.96 -3.59
CA GLU A 30 -10.83 -4.46 -3.36
C GLU A 30 -11.70 -5.44 -2.57
N THR A 31 -11.56 -6.74 -2.82
CA THR A 31 -12.23 -7.79 -2.05
C THR A 31 -11.78 -7.79 -0.59
N ALA A 32 -10.48 -7.62 -0.34
CA ALA A 32 -9.94 -7.49 1.02
C ALA A 32 -10.44 -6.22 1.72
N LEU A 33 -10.48 -5.08 1.01
CA LEU A 33 -11.04 -3.83 1.53
C LEU A 33 -12.51 -3.99 1.96
N LYS A 34 -13.32 -4.70 1.18
CA LYS A 34 -14.75 -4.96 1.48
C LYS A 34 -14.96 -5.81 2.74
N LYS A 35 -13.99 -6.66 3.10
CA LYS A 35 -14.00 -7.39 4.37
C LYS A 35 -13.74 -6.47 5.57
N CYS A 36 -12.94 -5.41 5.40
CA CYS A 36 -12.76 -4.38 6.43
C CYS A 36 -13.99 -3.48 6.54
N ASN A 37 -14.55 -3.04 5.40
CA ASN A 37 -15.79 -2.28 5.34
C ASN A 37 -16.46 -2.52 3.97
N PRO A 38 -17.71 -3.05 3.92
CA PRO A 38 -18.41 -3.36 2.67
C PRO A 38 -18.56 -2.18 1.70
N ASP A 39 -18.54 -0.94 2.21
CA ASP A 39 -18.65 0.27 1.40
C ASP A 39 -17.33 0.70 0.75
N PHE A 40 -16.19 0.10 1.11
CA PHE A 40 -14.89 0.48 0.56
C PHE A 40 -14.71 0.05 -0.89
N PHE A 41 -14.14 0.96 -1.68
CA PHE A 41 -13.73 0.71 -3.07
C PHE A 41 -12.42 1.44 -3.38
N ILE A 42 -11.68 0.93 -4.36
CA ILE A 42 -10.43 1.57 -4.80
C ILE A 42 -10.78 2.83 -5.60
N GLN A 43 -10.33 3.99 -5.13
CA GLN A 43 -10.52 5.25 -5.84
C GLN A 43 -9.51 5.36 -6.99
N GLY A 44 -9.97 5.07 -8.21
CA GLY A 44 -9.17 5.16 -9.42
C GLY A 44 -8.29 3.92 -9.65
N LYS A 45 -6.98 4.13 -9.71
CA LYS A 45 -5.98 3.08 -10.00
C LYS A 45 -5.11 2.82 -8.78
N VAL A 46 -4.54 1.61 -8.71
CA VAL A 46 -3.49 1.31 -7.72
C VAL A 46 -2.22 2.05 -8.13
N ILE A 47 -1.65 2.85 -7.22
CA ILE A 47 -0.43 3.61 -7.47
C ILE A 47 0.76 2.72 -7.19
N ALA A 48 1.43 2.24 -8.25
CA ALA A 48 2.56 1.34 -8.14
C ALA A 48 3.89 2.14 -8.10
N VAL A 49 4.62 2.03 -7.00
CA VAL A 49 5.86 2.76 -6.72
C VAL A 49 7.03 1.80 -6.65
N GLY A 50 8.11 2.13 -7.36
CA GLY A 50 9.34 1.35 -7.41
C GLY A 50 10.22 1.74 -8.59
N HIS A 51 11.32 1.02 -8.83
CA HIS A 51 12.30 1.36 -9.86
C HIS A 51 11.70 1.39 -11.28
N ALA A 52 12.11 2.39 -12.07
CA ALA A 52 11.70 2.58 -13.46
C ALA A 52 12.17 1.48 -14.45
N THR A 53 12.78 0.40 -13.97
CA THR A 53 13.47 -0.60 -14.78
C THR A 53 13.20 -2.02 -14.26
N GLY A 54 13.49 -3.02 -15.09
CA GLY A 54 13.37 -4.45 -14.75
C GLY A 54 12.00 -5.07 -15.05
N ALA A 55 11.92 -6.39 -14.86
CA ALA A 55 10.75 -7.19 -15.23
C ALA A 55 9.47 -6.79 -14.47
N LYS A 56 9.59 -6.43 -13.18
CA LYS A 56 8.46 -5.97 -12.36
C LYS A 56 7.81 -4.70 -12.94
N HIS A 57 8.64 -3.71 -13.31
CA HIS A 57 8.19 -2.49 -13.95
C HIS A 57 7.47 -2.77 -15.27
N GLN A 58 8.10 -3.60 -16.13
CA GLN A 58 7.53 -3.98 -17.43
C GLN A 58 6.18 -4.69 -17.27
N ALA A 59 6.04 -5.61 -16.33
CA ALA A 59 4.79 -6.31 -16.07
C ALA A 59 3.65 -5.33 -15.71
N ILE A 60 3.93 -4.31 -14.88
CA ILE A 60 2.93 -3.30 -14.51
C ILE A 60 2.60 -2.38 -15.69
N THR A 61 3.58 -2.01 -16.53
CA THR A 61 3.32 -1.16 -17.71
C THR A 61 2.32 -1.78 -18.69
N MET A 62 2.23 -3.11 -18.72
CA MET A 62 1.28 -3.84 -19.56
C MET A 62 -0.18 -3.77 -19.05
N LEU A 63 -0.41 -3.22 -17.85
CA LEU A 63 -1.72 -3.14 -17.20
C LEU A 63 -2.11 -1.69 -16.85
N PRO A 64 -2.13 -0.77 -17.85
CA PRO A 64 -2.30 0.65 -17.60
C PRO A 64 -3.70 1.02 -17.09
N HIS A 65 -4.70 0.15 -17.25
CA HIS A 65 -6.06 0.42 -16.79
C HIS A 65 -6.21 0.25 -15.27
N ASP A 66 -5.44 -0.65 -14.68
CA ASP A 66 -5.54 -0.98 -13.25
C ASP A 66 -4.51 -0.25 -12.40
N PHE A 67 -3.36 0.08 -13.00
CA PHE A 67 -2.23 0.66 -12.29
C PHE A 67 -1.84 2.04 -12.81
N GLN A 68 -1.51 2.93 -11.88
CA GLN A 68 -0.79 4.17 -12.15
C GLN A 68 0.65 3.97 -11.70
N LEU A 69 1.60 3.97 -12.63
CA LEU A 69 3.02 3.92 -12.28
C LEU A 69 3.48 5.28 -11.72
N SER A 70 4.23 5.23 -10.62
CA SER A 70 5.00 6.36 -10.09
C SER A 70 6.45 5.90 -9.87
N PRO A 71 7.24 5.81 -10.95
CA PRO A 71 8.54 5.18 -10.90
C PRO A 71 9.60 6.08 -10.24
N VAL A 72 10.59 5.43 -9.64
CA VAL A 72 11.81 6.02 -9.07
C VAL A 72 12.91 5.94 -10.13
N GLN A 73 13.49 7.09 -10.50
CA GLN A 73 14.63 7.14 -11.41
C GLN A 73 15.91 6.80 -10.64
N GLN A 74 16.72 5.87 -11.13
CA GLN A 74 17.90 5.33 -10.44
C GLN A 74 19.04 6.35 -10.22
N HIS A 75 18.91 7.60 -10.68
CA HIS A 75 19.97 8.62 -10.61
C HIS A 75 19.47 9.91 -9.96
N ASN A 76 19.27 9.88 -8.64
CA ASN A 76 19.26 11.11 -7.84
C ASN A 76 20.62 11.30 -7.17
N PRO A 77 21.47 12.24 -7.62
CA PRO A 77 22.79 12.46 -7.02
C PRO A 77 22.73 12.95 -5.55
N ARG A 78 21.55 13.34 -5.05
CA ARG A 78 21.34 13.76 -3.66
C ARG A 78 20.93 12.63 -2.71
N THR A 79 20.54 11.46 -3.24
CA THR A 79 20.15 10.28 -2.46
C THR A 79 20.69 9.06 -3.20
N PRO A 80 21.96 8.68 -3.00
CA PRO A 80 22.59 7.66 -3.83
C PRO A 80 22.05 6.26 -3.61
N ASP A 81 21.44 5.96 -2.45
CA ASP A 81 20.83 4.67 -2.18
C ASP A 81 19.45 4.53 -2.88
N PRO A 82 19.26 3.57 -3.80
CA PRO A 82 17.98 3.31 -4.44
C PRO A 82 16.84 2.96 -3.46
N GLN A 83 17.16 2.38 -2.29
CA GLN A 83 16.18 2.07 -1.25
C GLN A 83 15.65 3.37 -0.62
N ASP A 84 16.53 4.29 -0.24
CA ASP A 84 16.17 5.61 0.29
C ASP A 84 15.37 6.44 -0.72
N GLN A 85 15.73 6.36 -2.02
CA GLN A 85 14.96 7.03 -3.08
C GLN A 85 13.52 6.50 -3.16
N THR A 86 13.33 5.20 -2.99
CA THR A 86 12.02 4.56 -3.03
C THR A 86 11.19 4.90 -1.80
N ALA A 87 11.81 4.86 -0.62
CA ALA A 87 11.20 5.31 0.63
C ALA A 87 10.72 6.76 0.52
N LEU A 88 11.60 7.67 0.09
CA LEU A 88 11.27 9.07 -0.11
C LEU A 88 10.12 9.26 -1.10
N LYS A 89 10.13 8.54 -2.22
CA LYS A 89 9.07 8.61 -3.22
C LYS A 89 7.73 8.13 -2.66
N LEU A 90 7.71 7.05 -1.88
CA LEU A 90 6.53 6.55 -1.20
C LEU A 90 5.97 7.59 -0.21
N VAL A 91 6.83 8.23 0.58
CA VAL A 91 6.44 9.31 1.51
C VAL A 91 5.85 10.51 0.77
N ILE A 92 6.46 10.92 -0.35
CA ILE A 92 5.96 12.02 -1.18
C ILE A 92 4.60 11.66 -1.77
N GLU A 93 4.44 10.48 -2.37
CA GLU A 93 3.15 10.05 -2.90
C GLU A 93 2.09 10.01 -1.82
N LEU A 94 2.36 9.36 -0.67
CA LEU A 94 1.47 9.32 0.48
C LEU A 94 1.01 10.73 0.87
N THR A 95 1.95 11.63 1.11
CA THR A 95 1.68 13.02 1.51
C THR A 95 0.83 13.76 0.48
N LEU A 96 1.18 13.66 -0.81
CA LEU A 96 0.43 14.31 -1.87
C LEU A 96 -1.00 13.76 -1.99
N ARG A 97 -1.20 12.45 -1.76
CA ARG A 97 -2.53 11.84 -1.81
C ARG A 97 -3.37 12.23 -0.60
N VAL A 98 -2.81 12.25 0.61
CA VAL A 98 -3.52 12.78 1.79
C VAL A 98 -3.99 14.21 1.57
N LEU A 99 -3.11 15.08 1.06
CA LEU A 99 -3.42 16.51 0.89
C LEU A 99 -4.43 16.78 -0.24
N LYS A 100 -4.39 16.00 -1.32
CA LYS A 100 -5.27 16.19 -2.49
C LYS A 100 -6.60 15.47 -2.36
N MET A 101 -6.56 14.24 -1.87
CA MET A 101 -7.68 13.31 -1.90
C MET A 101 -8.07 13.13 -0.43
N ARG A 102 -9.18 13.77 -0.03
CA ARG A 102 -9.81 13.45 1.24
C ARG A 102 -10.35 12.02 1.13
N THR A 103 -9.51 11.02 1.31
CA THR A 103 -9.81 9.59 1.12
C THR A 103 -9.08 8.78 2.17
N ASN A 104 -9.60 7.60 2.46
CA ASN A 104 -8.85 6.62 3.24
C ASN A 104 -7.64 6.16 2.41
N ILE A 105 -6.55 5.77 3.05
CA ILE A 105 -5.33 5.38 2.33
C ILE A 105 -4.92 3.99 2.77
N LEU A 106 -4.64 3.14 1.79
CA LEU A 106 -3.97 1.87 1.97
C LEU A 106 -2.56 1.96 1.40
N VAL A 107 -1.57 1.66 2.25
CA VAL A 107 -0.18 1.47 1.83
C VAL A 107 0.13 -0.03 1.85
N ILE A 108 0.74 -0.57 0.80
CA ILE A 108 1.23 -1.96 0.74
C ILE A 108 2.75 -1.87 0.64
N SER A 109 3.47 -2.13 1.75
CA SER A 109 4.93 -2.06 1.79
C SER A 109 5.50 -2.77 3.02
N GLY A 110 6.69 -3.34 2.87
CA GLY A 110 7.53 -3.81 3.98
C GLY A 110 8.63 -2.82 4.39
N ASN A 111 8.58 -1.58 3.89
CA ASN A 111 9.61 -0.58 4.13
C ASN A 111 9.38 0.13 5.49
N TYR A 112 10.35 0.00 6.39
CA TYR A 112 10.31 0.53 7.76
C TYR A 112 10.25 2.05 7.81
N ASP A 113 10.78 2.75 6.81
CA ASP A 113 10.79 4.21 6.76
C ASP A 113 9.38 4.81 6.64
N LEU A 114 8.39 3.99 6.29
CA LEU A 114 6.99 4.41 6.20
C LEU A 114 6.25 4.37 7.54
N ILE A 115 6.79 3.71 8.57
CA ILE A 115 6.14 3.59 9.89
C ILE A 115 5.81 4.98 10.45
N HIS A 116 6.80 5.88 10.46
CA HIS A 116 6.64 7.21 11.04
C HIS A 116 5.65 8.07 10.24
N PRO A 117 5.80 8.24 8.90
CA PRO A 117 4.81 8.93 8.07
C PRO A 117 3.38 8.42 8.21
N ILE A 118 3.17 7.10 8.23
CA ILE A 118 1.83 6.50 8.37
C ILE A 118 1.23 6.85 9.74
N ASN A 119 2.00 6.72 10.81
CA ASN A 119 1.54 7.02 12.16
C ASN A 119 1.19 8.51 12.35
N GLU A 120 1.97 9.42 11.77
CA GLU A 120 1.69 10.85 11.82
C GLU A 120 0.38 11.23 11.10
N TRP A 121 0.12 10.64 9.93
CA TRP A 121 -1.15 10.86 9.23
C TRP A 121 -2.34 10.24 9.95
N ARG A 122 -2.17 9.05 10.54
CA ARG A 122 -3.17 8.44 11.41
C ARG A 122 -3.54 9.36 12.57
N ARG A 123 -2.55 9.91 13.28
CA ARG A 123 -2.74 10.87 14.38
C ARG A 123 -3.43 12.15 13.93
N SER A 124 -3.28 12.50 12.65
CA SER A 124 -3.95 13.63 12.01
C SER A 124 -5.37 13.31 11.49
N ASN A 125 -6.00 12.25 12.02
CA ASN A 125 -7.36 11.78 11.68
C ASN A 125 -7.54 11.33 10.22
N VAL A 126 -6.47 10.90 9.54
CA VAL A 126 -6.58 10.20 8.26
C VAL A 126 -6.75 8.70 8.55
N PHE A 127 -7.73 8.06 7.91
CA PHE A 127 -7.89 6.61 8.04
C PHE A 127 -6.83 5.89 7.20
N MET A 128 -5.78 5.43 7.88
CA MET A 128 -4.62 4.77 7.33
C MET A 128 -4.74 3.25 7.48
N MET A 129 -4.52 2.52 6.41
CA MET A 129 -4.43 1.07 6.36
C MET A 129 -3.05 0.67 5.85
N LEU A 130 -2.53 -0.45 6.34
CA LEU A 130 -1.22 -0.95 5.95
C LEU A 130 -1.25 -2.45 5.65
N ALA A 131 -0.72 -2.82 4.50
CA ALA A 131 -0.34 -4.18 4.16
C ALA A 131 1.16 -4.39 4.33
N VAL A 132 1.55 -5.40 5.11
CA VAL A 132 2.95 -5.74 5.31
C VAL A 132 3.23 -7.19 4.89
N PRO A 133 4.32 -7.46 4.16
CA PRO A 133 4.81 -8.82 3.97
C PRO A 133 5.01 -9.51 5.33
N GLU A 134 4.78 -10.83 5.38
CA GLU A 134 4.86 -11.62 6.62
C GLU A 134 6.24 -11.50 7.30
N SER A 135 7.31 -11.44 6.51
CA SER A 135 8.69 -11.23 6.99
C SER A 135 8.90 -9.93 7.77
N SER A 136 8.01 -8.95 7.61
CA SER A 136 8.12 -7.61 8.18
C SER A 136 7.10 -7.34 9.28
N ALA A 137 6.15 -8.25 9.52
CA ALA A 137 4.92 -7.96 10.26
C ALA A 137 5.11 -7.49 11.72
N SER A 138 6.07 -8.07 12.45
CA SER A 138 6.27 -7.82 13.89
C SER A 138 6.58 -6.37 14.24
N SER A 139 7.04 -5.56 13.29
CA SER A 139 7.49 -4.19 13.54
C SER A 139 6.47 -3.11 13.17
N PHE A 140 5.34 -3.47 12.55
CA PHE A 140 4.35 -2.52 12.03
C PHE A 140 2.99 -2.59 12.74
N CYS A 141 2.85 -3.40 13.79
CA CYS A 141 1.56 -3.75 14.38
C CYS A 141 0.71 -2.54 14.84
N ASP A 142 1.30 -1.38 15.13
CA ASP A 142 0.60 -0.24 15.71
C ASP A 142 0.70 1.09 14.93
N CYS A 143 1.20 1.10 13.69
CA CYS A 143 1.41 2.35 12.96
C CYS A 143 0.19 2.84 12.16
N ALA A 144 -0.72 1.94 11.77
CA ALA A 144 -1.93 2.24 11.00
C ALA A 144 -3.22 2.08 11.86
N ASN A 145 -4.39 2.41 11.30
CA ASN A 145 -5.68 2.08 11.92
C ASN A 145 -5.98 0.59 11.75
N VAL A 146 -5.65 0.03 10.58
CA VAL A 146 -5.81 -1.38 10.26
C VAL A 146 -4.52 -1.87 9.62
N THR A 147 -3.98 -2.97 10.11
CA THR A 147 -2.83 -3.63 9.52
C THR A 147 -3.23 -5.04 9.09
N TRP A 148 -2.80 -5.46 7.90
CA TRP A 148 -3.03 -6.81 7.42
C TRP A 148 -1.74 -7.41 6.86
N LEU A 149 -1.67 -8.75 6.89
CA LEU A 149 -0.56 -9.47 6.30
C LEU A 149 -0.75 -9.58 4.79
N TRP A 150 0.29 -9.21 4.05
CA TRP A 150 0.47 -9.47 2.63
C TRP A 150 1.06 -10.88 2.48
N THR A 151 0.22 -11.90 2.71
CA THR A 151 0.63 -13.31 2.62
C THR A 151 0.50 -13.85 1.20
N SER A 152 1.31 -14.86 0.90
CA SER A 152 1.67 -15.20 -0.47
C SER A 152 0.81 -16.27 -1.15
N GLU A 153 -0.27 -16.76 -0.54
CA GLU A 153 -0.91 -17.98 -1.07
C GLU A 153 -2.42 -17.88 -1.28
N ASP A 154 -3.11 -16.89 -0.73
CA ASP A 154 -4.55 -16.76 -0.88
C ASP A 154 -5.04 -15.36 -0.45
N PRO A 155 -5.65 -14.56 -1.34
CA PRO A 155 -6.30 -13.29 -0.97
C PRO A 155 -7.36 -13.44 0.12
N GLU A 156 -8.00 -14.61 0.23
CA GLU A 156 -8.93 -14.91 1.31
C GLU A 156 -8.23 -15.08 2.65
N ARG A 157 -7.04 -15.72 2.68
CA ARG A 157 -6.18 -15.82 3.88
C ARG A 157 -5.50 -14.50 4.23
N ALA A 158 -5.00 -13.73 3.27
CA ALA A 158 -4.40 -12.41 3.51
C ALA A 158 -5.40 -11.47 4.21
N ALA A 159 -6.67 -11.52 3.79
CA ALA A 159 -7.76 -10.80 4.43
C ALA A 159 -8.26 -11.44 5.75
N ALA A 160 -8.00 -12.72 6.01
CA ALA A 160 -8.30 -13.38 7.28
C ALA A 160 -7.27 -13.05 8.38
N THR A 161 -6.07 -12.61 7.99
CA THR A 161 -4.98 -12.17 8.88
C THR A 161 -4.99 -10.67 9.17
N MET A 162 -6.15 -10.00 9.11
CA MET A 162 -6.30 -8.64 9.60
C MET A 162 -6.00 -8.60 11.10
N ILE A 163 -4.86 -8.03 11.48
CA ILE A 163 -4.59 -7.68 12.88
C ILE A 163 -5.06 -6.24 13.02
N ASN A 164 -6.24 -6.06 13.61
CA ASN A 164 -6.70 -4.72 13.95
C ASN A 164 -5.66 -4.12 14.93
N GLY A 165 -4.89 -3.14 14.46
CA GLY A 165 -3.81 -2.50 15.20
C GLY A 165 -4.39 -1.60 16.28
N GLY A 166 -4.97 -2.19 17.32
CA GLY A 166 -5.25 -1.58 18.61
C GLY A 166 -6.13 -0.33 18.63
N GLY A 167 -6.81 0.03 17.55
CA GLY A 167 -7.69 1.19 17.49
C GLY A 167 -9.16 0.79 17.59
N PRO A 168 -9.98 1.42 18.45
CA PRO A 168 -11.42 1.17 18.43
C PRO A 168 -11.97 1.45 17.04
N ILE A 169 -12.65 0.47 16.45
CA ILE A 169 -13.58 0.72 15.34
C ILE A 169 -14.64 1.63 15.94
N PRO A 170 -14.77 2.90 15.50
CA PRO A 170 -15.77 3.79 16.05
C PRO A 170 -17.14 3.13 15.87
N PRO A 171 -17.91 2.93 16.96
CA PRO A 171 -19.24 2.36 16.85
C PRO A 171 -20.14 3.32 16.05
N HIS A 172 -21.05 2.71 15.29
CA HIS A 172 -22.11 3.40 14.57
C HIS A 172 -23.00 4.25 15.49
#